data_AF-A0A251VD88-F1
#
_entry.id   AF-A0A251VD88-F1
#
_cell.length_a   1.000
_cell.length_b   1.000
_cell.length_c   1.000
_cell.angle_alpha   90.00
_cell.angle_beta   90.00
_cell.angle_gamma   90.00
#
_symmetry.space_group_name_H-M   'P 1'
#
loop_
_entity.id
_entity.type
_entity.pdbx_description
1 polymer ?
#
loop_
_entity_poly.entity_id
_entity_poly.type
_entity_poly.pdbx_seq_one_letter_code
_entity_poly.pdbx_strand_id
1 'polypeptide(L)'
;MASSADTTNTTHLPTIKLSSSNYRIWRTHMTLLLSLHKLSAHIDGTSPPPSETVTTDNKSVPNPDYVSWTAADQKAALLLLSSLTEEAATEVLGLTGN
;
A
#
# COMPACT_ATOMS: atom_id res chain seq x y z
N MET A 1 17.09 -34.58 -16.63
CA MET A 1 16.44 -33.27 -16.89
C MET A 1 16.25 -32.61 -15.54
N ALA A 2 17.06 -31.60 -15.21
CA ALA A 2 16.96 -30.89 -13.94
C ALA A 2 15.91 -29.78 -14.08
N SER A 3 14.89 -29.79 -13.21
CA SER A 3 13.85 -28.77 -13.19
C SER A 3 14.40 -27.50 -12.56
N SER A 4 14.27 -26.38 -13.27
CA SER A 4 14.68 -25.05 -12.82
C SER A 4 14.02 -24.71 -11.49
N ALA A 5 14.84 -24.39 -10.48
CA ALA A 5 14.37 -23.78 -9.26
C ALA A 5 14.08 -22.30 -9.57
N ASP A 6 12.79 -21.94 -9.68
CA ASP A 6 12.34 -20.56 -9.61
C ASP A 6 12.76 -19.99 -8.25
N THR A 7 13.92 -19.33 -8.22
CA THR A 7 14.39 -18.56 -7.08
C THR A 7 13.55 -17.28 -7.08
N THR A 8 12.36 -17.37 -6.51
CA THR A 8 11.63 -16.21 -6.04
C THR A 8 12.49 -15.55 -4.97
N ASN A 9 13.33 -14.59 -5.38
CA ASN A 9 14.02 -13.69 -4.47
C ASN A 9 12.95 -12.77 -3.83
N THR A 10 12.15 -13.34 -2.93
CA THR A 10 11.37 -12.60 -1.96
C THR A 10 12.37 -11.80 -1.14
N THR A 11 12.54 -10.55 -1.51
CA THR A 11 13.31 -9.59 -0.73
C THR A 11 12.52 -9.40 0.56
N HIS A 12 12.80 -10.24 1.56
CA HIS A 12 12.25 -10.13 2.90
C HIS A 12 12.85 -8.86 3.52
N LEU A 13 12.31 -7.69 3.13
CA LEU A 13 12.59 -6.47 3.87
C LEU A 13 12.07 -6.71 5.30
N PRO A 14 12.89 -6.46 6.33
CA PRO A 14 12.40 -6.49 7.69
C PRO A 14 11.38 -5.36 7.86
N THR A 15 10.10 -5.71 7.87
CA THR A 15 9.02 -4.78 8.19
C THR A 15 9.16 -4.41 9.66
N ILE A 16 9.76 -3.25 9.93
CA ILE A 16 9.72 -2.66 11.27
C ILE A 16 8.24 -2.40 11.57
N LYS A 17 7.75 -2.99 12.66
CA LYS A 17 6.39 -2.71 13.13
C LYS A 17 6.37 -1.42 13.96
N LEU A 18 5.39 -0.56 13.71
CA LEU A 18 5.20 0.69 14.45
C LEU A 18 4.84 0.38 15.90
N SER A 19 5.66 0.88 16.82
CA SER A 19 5.38 0.94 18.25
C SER A 19 5.44 2.40 18.72
N SER A 20 4.97 2.64 19.94
CA SER A 20 5.02 3.97 20.59
C SER A 20 6.43 4.56 20.71
N SER A 21 7.48 3.73 20.66
CA SER A 21 8.88 4.14 20.86
C SER A 21 9.70 4.27 19.58
N ASN A 22 9.20 3.79 18.42
CA ASN A 22 10.01 3.65 17.21
C ASN A 22 9.50 4.41 15.98
N TYR A 23 8.50 5.29 16.14
CA TYR A 23 7.85 6.02 15.05
C TYR A 23 8.84 6.65 14.05
N ARG A 24 9.93 7.26 14.53
CA ARG A 24 10.92 7.93 13.65
C ARG A 24 11.63 6.95 12.70
N ILE A 25 11.99 5.77 13.21
CA ILE A 25 12.65 4.71 12.44
C ILE A 25 11.63 4.08 11.50
N TRP A 26 10.46 3.73 12.02
CA TRP A 26 9.34 3.19 11.23
C TRP A 26 8.97 4.10 10.05
N ARG A 27 8.84 5.42 10.29
CA ARG A 27 8.47 6.39 9.26
C ARG A 27 9.50 6.44 8.13
N THR A 28 10.78 6.36 8.48
CA THR A 28 11.88 6.36 7.49
C THR A 28 11.81 5.11 6.61
N HIS A 29 11.62 3.93 7.23
CA HIS A 29 11.47 2.67 6.52
C HIS A 29 10.23 2.65 5.63
N MET A 30 9.07 3.09 6.14
CA MET A 30 7.85 3.17 5.35
C MET A 30 7.97 4.13 4.18
N THR A 31 8.61 5.29 4.37
CA THR A 31 8.84 6.25 3.28
C THR A 31 9.67 5.63 2.15
N LEU A 32 10.76 4.91 2.50
CA LEU A 32 11.59 4.21 1.53
C LEU A 32 10.84 3.07 0.84
N LEU A 33 10.06 2.29 1.59
CA LEU A 33 9.27 1.18 1.07
C LEU A 33 8.19 1.65 0.09
N LEU A 34 7.45 2.69 0.45
CA LEU A 34 6.42 3.29 -0.41
C LEU A 34 7.04 3.91 -1.66
N SER A 35 8.19 4.57 -1.54
CA SER A 35 8.93 5.09 -2.70
C SER A 35 9.40 3.97 -3.63
N LEU A 36 9.89 2.85 -3.08
CA LEU A 36 10.32 1.68 -3.87
C LEU A 36 9.16 1.08 -4.67
N HIS A 37 7.95 1.08 -4.09
CA HIS A 37 6.75 0.60 -4.75
C HIS A 37 6.01 1.66 -5.58
N LYS A 38 6.54 2.89 -5.69
CA LYS A 38 5.89 4.03 -6.38
C LYS A 38 4.51 4.38 -5.81
N LEU A 39 4.32 4.20 -4.51
CA LEU A 39 3.06 4.44 -3.81
C LEU A 39 3.04 5.76 -3.04
N SER A 40 4.12 6.55 -3.06
CA SER A 40 4.20 7.82 -2.32
C SER A 40 3.07 8.78 -2.67
N ALA A 41 2.68 8.83 -3.95
CA ALA A 41 1.64 9.73 -4.45
C ALA A 41 0.22 9.41 -3.93
N HIS A 42 0.00 8.18 -3.46
CA HIS A 42 -1.25 7.76 -2.81
C HIS A 42 -1.30 8.23 -1.35
N ILE A 43 -0.14 8.44 -0.72
CA ILE A 43 -0.05 8.82 0.70
C ILE A 43 -0.10 10.34 0.87
N ASP A 44 0.55 11.09 -0.01
CA ASP A 44 0.54 12.55 0.02
C ASP A 44 -0.68 13.17 -0.68
N GLY A 45 -1.52 12.35 -1.33
CA GLY A 45 -2.72 12.79 -2.04
C GLY A 45 -2.46 13.48 -3.38
N THR A 46 -1.22 13.45 -3.89
CA THR A 46 -0.87 14.04 -5.19
C THR A 46 -1.41 13.24 -6.37
N SER A 47 -1.80 11.97 -6.15
CA SER A 47 -2.48 11.11 -7.12
C SER A 47 -3.96 10.93 -6.74
N PRO A 48 -4.86 11.83 -7.14
CA PRO A 48 -6.29 11.65 -6.89
C PRO A 48 -6.86 10.49 -7.71
N PRO A 49 -7.96 9.85 -7.26
CA PRO A 49 -8.60 8.78 -8.01
C PRO A 49 -9.10 9.33 -9.36
N PRO A 50 -8.80 8.64 -10.48
CA PRO A 50 -9.38 8.99 -11.77
C PRO A 50 -10.87 8.60 -11.80
N SER A 51 -11.62 9.12 -12.78
CA SER A 51 -13.04 8.77 -12.95
C SER A 51 -13.25 7.26 -13.11
N GLU A 52 -14.27 6.70 -12.47
CA GLU A 52 -14.57 5.26 -12.54
C GLU A 52 -14.94 4.80 -13.96
N THR A 53 -15.51 5.71 -14.76
CA THR A 53 -15.90 5.46 -16.14
C THR A 53 -15.34 6.53 -17.07
N VAL A 54 -15.14 6.13 -18.32
CA VAL A 54 -14.76 7.00 -19.44
C VAL A 54 -15.76 6.80 -20.58
N THR A 55 -15.93 7.83 -21.42
CA THR A 55 -16.80 7.73 -22.59
C THR A 55 -15.98 7.33 -23.80
N THR A 56 -16.32 6.20 -24.40
CA THR A 56 -15.73 5.70 -25.66
C THR A 56 -16.87 5.37 -26.61
N ASP A 57 -16.81 5.88 -27.85
CA ASP A 57 -17.85 5.65 -28.87
C ASP A 57 -19.28 5.96 -28.38
N ASN A 58 -19.47 7.10 -27.70
CA ASN A 58 -20.73 7.53 -27.07
C ASN A 58 -21.31 6.57 -26.01
N LYS A 59 -20.52 5.63 -25.50
CA LYS A 59 -20.92 4.71 -24.42
C LYS A 59 -20.03 4.93 -23.19
N SER A 60 -20.64 4.87 -22.02
CA SER A 60 -19.91 4.85 -20.75
C SER A 60 -19.31 3.46 -20.54
N VAL A 61 -17.98 3.39 -20.44
CA VAL A 61 -17.23 2.15 -20.19
C VAL A 61 -16.38 2.29 -18.93
N PRO A 62 -16.06 1.19 -18.21
CA PRO A 62 -15.18 1.24 -17.05
C PRO A 62 -13.80 1.78 -17.40
N ASN A 63 -13.23 2.59 -16.51
CA ASN A 63 -11.89 3.14 -16.69
C ASN A 63 -10.82 2.17 -16.16
N PRO A 64 -9.94 1.62 -17.01
CA PRO A 64 -8.84 0.76 -16.55
C PRO A 64 -7.85 1.49 -15.64
N ASP A 65 -7.71 2.81 -15.76
CA ASP A 65 -6.84 3.61 -14.89
C ASP A 65 -7.39 3.69 -13.46
N TYR A 66 -8.72 3.71 -13.31
CA TYR A 66 -9.36 3.65 -11.99
C TYR A 66 -9.11 2.31 -11.28
N VAL A 67 -9.19 1.21 -12.03
CA VAL A 67 -8.89 -0.12 -11.50
C VAL A 67 -7.42 -0.20 -11.06
N SER A 68 -6.51 0.30 -11.90
CA SER A 68 -5.07 0.32 -11.60
C SER A 68 -4.74 1.20 -10.40
N TRP A 69 -5.35 2.38 -10.32
CA TRP A 69 -5.21 3.30 -9.19
C TRP A 69 -5.72 2.67 -7.90
N THR A 70 -6.89 2.03 -7.93
CA THR A 70 -7.49 1.38 -6.75
C THR A 70 -6.63 0.23 -6.24
N ALA A 71 -6.06 -0.57 -7.14
CA ALA A 71 -5.15 -1.66 -6.76
C ALA A 71 -3.87 -1.13 -6.08
N ALA A 72 -3.33 -0.02 -6.57
CA ALA A 72 -2.16 0.62 -5.96
C ALA A 72 -2.50 1.25 -4.59
N ASP A 73 -3.65 1.88 -4.47
CA ASP A 73 -4.16 2.46 -3.22
C ASP A 73 -4.36 1.39 -2.13
N GLN A 74 -5.05 0.30 -2.48
CA GLN A 74 -5.23 -0.85 -1.59
C GLN A 74 -3.91 -1.48 -1.16
N LYS A 75 -2.93 -1.56 -2.07
CA LYS A 75 -1.59 -2.03 -1.75
C LYS A 75 -0.88 -1.11 -0.75
N ALA A 76 -1.01 0.21 -0.91
CA ALA A 76 -0.44 1.17 0.04
C ALA A 76 -1.07 1.01 1.43
N ALA A 77 -2.40 0.90 1.50
CA ALA A 77 -3.13 0.66 2.74
C ALA A 77 -2.71 -0.67 3.40
N LEU A 78 -2.60 -1.75 2.63
CA LEU A 78 -2.18 -3.06 3.14
C LEU A 78 -0.75 -3.01 3.70
N LEU A 79 0.18 -2.33 3.02
CA LEU A 79 1.55 -2.16 3.51
C LEU A 79 1.57 -1.42 4.84
N LEU A 80 0.84 -0.31 4.94
CA LEU A 80 0.72 0.45 6.19
C LEU A 80 0.16 -0.42 7.32
N LEU A 81 -0.98 -1.09 7.10
CA LEU A 81 -1.61 -1.96 8.09
C LEU A 81 -0.69 -3.12 8.53
N SER A 82 0.02 -3.75 7.58
CA SER A 82 0.95 -4.83 7.87
C SER A 82 2.16 -4.39 8.72
N SER A 83 2.44 -3.09 8.72
CA SER A 83 3.52 -2.48 9.48
C SER A 83 3.11 -1.99 10.86
N LEU A 84 1.85 -2.17 11.28
CA LEU A 84 1.40 -1.80 12.62
C LEU A 84 1.64 -2.95 13.61
N THR A 85 1.91 -2.62 14.88
CA THR A 85 1.67 -3.58 15.98
C THR A 85 0.18 -3.75 16.21
N GLU A 86 -0.22 -4.79 16.94
CA GLU A 86 -1.61 -5.01 17.32
C GLU A 86 -2.18 -3.82 18.12
N GLU A 87 -1.38 -3.27 19.03
CA GLU A 87 -1.72 -2.05 19.78
C GLU A 87 -1.98 -0.85 18.84
N ALA A 88 -1.05 -0.56 17.93
CA ALA A 88 -1.17 0.55 16.98
C ALA A 88 -2.34 0.33 15.99
N ALA A 89 -2.57 -0.91 15.56
CA ALA A 89 -3.69 -1.26 14.69
C ALA A 89 -5.03 -1.05 15.42
N THR A 90 -5.11 -1.41 16.70
CA THR A 90 -6.31 -1.21 17.53
C THR A 90 -6.65 0.28 17.66
N GLU A 91 -5.65 1.14 17.82
CA GLU A 91 -5.84 2.59 17.88
C GLU A 91 -6.27 3.17 16.51
N VAL A 92 -5.60 2.78 15.42
CA VAL A 92 -5.92 3.24 14.06
C VAL A 92 -7.32 2.78 13.61
N LEU A 93 -7.74 1.57 14.01
CA LEU A 93 -9.04 1.01 13.66
C LEU A 93 -10.17 1.43 14.61
N GLY A 94 -9.87 2.21 15.65
CA GLY A 94 -10.86 2.64 16.65
C GLY A 94 -11.42 1.50 17.51
N LEU A 95 -10.65 0.44 17.71
CA LEU A 95 -11.02 -0.74 18.50
C LEU A 95 -10.67 -0.60 19.99
N THR A 96 -10.09 0.52 20.41
CA THR A 96 -9.85 0.84 21.83
C THR A 96 -11.19 1.23 22.47
N GLY A 97 -11.76 0.31 23.23
CA GLY A 97 -13.03 0.51 23.93
C GLY A 97 -12.95 1.63 24.98
N ASN A 98 -13.98 2.47 24.99
CA ASN A 98 -14.35 3.36 26.11
C ASN A 98 -14.76 2.57 27.35
#